data_AF-A0A229NW05-F1
#
_entry.id   AF-A0A229NW05-F1
#
_cell.length_a   1.000
_cell.length_b   1.000
_cell.length_c   1.000
_cell.angle_alpha   90.00
_cell.angle_beta   90.00
_cell.angle_gamma   90.00
#
_symmetry.space_group_name_H-M   'P 1'
#
loop_
_entity.id
_entity.type
_entity.pdbx_description
1 polymer ?
#
loop_
_entity_poly.entity_id
_entity_poly.type
_entity_poly.pdbx_seq_one_letter_code
_entity_poly.pdbx_strand_id
1 'polypeptide(L)'
;MTVRIDGGESFPFVTEDYQIPFYDGMNIAQALEYTGVVRASPSGLQSVGGVRNDISDDVRIGEGVQYTLRLNGRQIPHSLLSFPVHRRDVIGVELIVIG
;
A
#
# COMPACT_ATOMS: atom_id res chain seq x y z
N MET A 1 -8.17 11.70 -0.81
CA MET A 1 -6.79 11.18 -0.84
C MET A 1 -6.82 9.88 -1.59
N THR A 2 -5.73 9.54 -2.28
CA THR A 2 -5.69 8.35 -3.12
C THR A 2 -4.61 7.40 -2.63
N VAL A 3 -4.95 6.12 -2.52
CA VAL A 3 -3.99 5.04 -2.36
C VAL A 3 -4.00 4.25 -3.67
N ARG A 4 -2.85 4.16 -4.32
CA ARG A 4 -2.64 3.37 -5.53
C ARG A 4 -1.88 2.12 -5.18
N ILE A 5 -2.42 0.98 -5.56
CA ILE A 5 -1.73 -0.30 -5.50
C ILE A 5 -1.43 -0.71 -6.93
N ASP A 6 -0.17 -1.01 -7.19
CA ASP A 6 0.32 -1.51 -8.47
C ASP A 6 0.98 -2.86 -8.26
N GLY A 7 0.30 -3.92 -8.68
CA GLY A 7 0.80 -5.29 -8.64
C GLY A 7 1.62 -5.68 -9.86
N GLY A 8 1.75 -4.78 -10.85
CA GLY A 8 2.37 -5.07 -12.13
C GLY A 8 1.73 -6.25 -12.86
N GLU A 9 2.52 -6.90 -13.72
CA GLU A 9 2.08 -8.09 -14.46
C GLU A 9 1.97 -9.34 -13.58
N SER A 10 2.67 -9.38 -12.45
CA SER A 10 2.69 -10.56 -11.56
C SER A 10 1.45 -10.66 -10.70
N PHE A 11 0.90 -9.52 -10.27
CA PHE A 11 -0.26 -9.46 -9.39
C PHE A 11 -1.32 -8.46 -9.92
N PRO A 12 -1.79 -8.59 -11.16
CA PRO A 12 -2.70 -7.61 -11.75
C PRO A 12 -4.02 -7.51 -10.98
N PHE A 13 -4.41 -8.57 -10.27
CA PHE A 13 -5.64 -8.63 -9.48
C PHE A 13 -5.63 -7.76 -8.21
N VAL A 14 -4.47 -7.25 -7.77
CA VAL A 14 -4.38 -6.26 -6.68
C VAL A 14 -4.24 -4.83 -7.19
N THR A 15 -4.10 -4.64 -8.51
CA THR A 15 -3.85 -3.32 -9.09
C THR A 15 -5.13 -2.48 -9.11
N GLU A 16 -5.18 -1.43 -8.29
CA GLU A 16 -6.39 -0.62 -8.09
C GLU A 16 -6.06 0.75 -7.45
N ASP A 17 -6.92 1.74 -7.74
CA ASP A 17 -6.88 3.06 -7.12
C ASP A 17 -8.03 3.22 -6.09
N TYR A 18 -7.67 3.33 -4.81
CA TYR A 18 -8.62 3.51 -3.72
C TYR A 18 -8.76 4.99 -3.37
N GLN A 19 -9.99 5.49 -3.48
CA GLN A 19 -10.36 6.79 -2.92
C GLN A 19 -10.74 6.62 -1.46
N ILE A 20 -9.96 7.23 -0.56
CA ILE A 20 -10.19 7.15 0.89
C ILE A 20 -10.46 8.53 1.50
N PRO A 21 -11.29 8.60 2.55
CA PRO A 21 -11.49 9.83 3.30
C PRO A 21 -10.20 10.21 4.03
N PHE A 22 -9.98 11.51 4.14
CA PHE A 22 -8.89 12.08 4.91
C PHE A 22 -9.42 12.63 6.24
N TYR A 23 -8.63 12.48 7.31
CA TYR A 23 -8.82 13.17 8.58
C TYR A 23 -7.48 13.70 9.11
N ASP A 24 -7.55 14.73 9.96
CA ASP A 24 -6.36 15.40 10.48
C ASP A 24 -5.54 14.46 11.38
N GLY A 25 -4.22 14.47 11.18
CA GLY A 25 -3.29 13.59 11.89
C GLY A 25 -3.15 12.18 11.32
N MET A 26 -3.85 11.86 10.22
CA MET A 26 -3.66 10.59 9.51
C MET A 26 -2.21 10.47 8.99
N ASN A 27 -1.64 9.28 9.12
CA ASN A 27 -0.33 8.93 8.55
C ASN A 27 -0.45 7.94 7.38
N ILE A 28 0.68 7.64 6.73
CA ILE A 28 0.72 6.75 5.57
C ILE A 28 0.20 5.34 5.91
N ALA A 29 0.61 4.74 7.04
CA ALA A 29 0.16 3.41 7.44
C ALA A 29 -1.36 3.35 7.63
N GLN A 30 -1.93 4.33 8.34
CA GLN A 30 -3.37 4.41 8.56
C GLN A 30 -4.14 4.60 7.25
N ALA A 31 -3.61 5.40 6.32
CA ALA A 31 -4.20 5.57 5.00
C ALA A 31 -4.21 4.26 4.20
N LEU A 32 -3.10 3.51 4.21
CA LEU A 32 -3.00 2.21 3.58
C LEU A 32 -3.98 1.21 4.21
N GLU A 33 -4.02 1.09 5.53
CA GLU A 33 -4.94 0.20 6.25
C GLU A 33 -6.42 0.56 6.02
N TYR A 34 -6.74 1.85 5.83
CA TYR A 34 -8.10 2.30 5.54
C TYR A 34 -8.69 1.67 4.27
N THR A 35 -7.83 1.33 3.29
CA THR A 35 -8.28 0.62 2.08
C THR A 35 -8.93 -0.73 2.37
N GLY A 36 -8.63 -1.33 3.53
CA GLY A 36 -9.05 -2.67 3.91
C GLY A 36 -8.23 -3.79 3.25
N VAL A 37 -7.42 -3.47 2.23
CA VAL A 37 -6.66 -4.46 1.45
C VAL A 37 -5.17 -4.47 1.77
N VAL A 38 -4.65 -3.47 2.49
CA VAL A 38 -3.25 -3.46 2.93
C VAL A 38 -3.17 -3.78 4.42
N ARG A 39 -2.30 -4.73 4.77
CA ARG A 39 -1.88 -4.98 6.16
C ARG A 39 -0.54 -4.30 6.39
N ALA A 40 -0.54 -3.21 7.14
CA ALA A 40 0.69 -2.55 7.56
C ALA A 40 1.07 -2.96 8.98
N SER A 41 2.35 -2.83 9.30
CA SER A 41 2.87 -2.90 10.66
C SER A 41 4.00 -1.88 10.82
N PRO A 42 4.48 -1.62 12.05
CA PRO A 42 5.62 -0.73 12.26
C PRO A 42 6.90 -1.16 11.52
N SER A 43 7.04 -2.44 11.16
CA SER A 43 8.21 -2.94 10.42
C SER A 43 8.06 -2.85 8.90
N GLY A 44 6.87 -2.53 8.39
CA GLY A 44 6.57 -2.48 6.96
C GLY A 44 5.21 -3.09 6.60
N LEU A 45 4.93 -3.15 5.30
CA LEU A 45 3.77 -3.85 4.77
C LEU A 45 3.97 -5.36 4.91
N GLN A 46 2.92 -6.06 5.34
CA GLN A 46 2.93 -7.50 5.56
C GLN A 46 2.23 -8.24 4.42
N SER A 47 1.09 -7.71 3.95
CA SER A 47 0.37 -8.24 2.80
C SER A 47 -0.41 -7.16 2.07
N VAL A 48 -0.70 -7.45 0.81
CA VAL A 48 -1.60 -6.67 -0.05
C VAL A 48 -2.60 -7.61 -0.72
N GLY A 49 -3.87 -7.42 -0.42
CA GLY A 49 -5.00 -8.10 -1.04
C GLY A 49 -5.58 -7.33 -2.23
N GLY A 50 -6.55 -7.95 -2.90
CA GLY A 50 -7.33 -7.31 -3.95
C GLY A 50 -8.76 -6.96 -3.51
N VAL A 51 -9.55 -6.44 -4.44
CA VAL A 51 -10.98 -6.10 -4.23
C VAL A 51 -11.83 -7.34 -3.85
N ARG A 52 -11.34 -8.53 -4.21
CA ARG A 52 -11.91 -9.80 -3.73
C ARG A 52 -11.50 -9.91 -2.26
N ASN A 53 -12.40 -9.56 -1.35
CA ASN A 53 -12.24 -9.61 0.12
C ASN A 53 -12.02 -11.03 0.70
N ASP A 54 -11.20 -11.85 0.05
CA ASP A 54 -10.76 -13.15 0.53
C ASP A 54 -9.26 -13.06 0.83
N ILE A 55 -8.93 -13.02 2.11
CA ILE A 55 -7.55 -12.93 2.61
C ILE A 55 -6.67 -14.12 2.17
N SER A 56 -7.27 -15.19 1.62
CA SER A 56 -6.52 -16.33 1.11
C SER A 56 -5.76 -16.01 -0.19
N ASP A 57 -6.12 -14.95 -0.90
CA ASP A 57 -5.47 -14.50 -2.14
C ASP A 57 -4.49 -13.32 -1.92
N ASP A 58 -4.21 -12.96 -0.66
CA ASP A 58 -3.28 -11.88 -0.32
C ASP A 58 -1.85 -12.17 -0.82
N VAL A 59 -1.23 -11.18 -1.46
CA VAL A 59 0.19 -11.21 -1.80
C VAL A 59 1.01 -10.91 -0.55
N ARG A 60 1.79 -11.88 -0.07
CA ARG A 60 2.65 -11.72 1.12
C ARG A 60 3.97 -11.06 0.78
N ILE A 61 4.35 -10.07 1.59
CA ILE A 61 5.65 -9.41 1.49
C ILE A 61 6.71 -10.26 2.22
N GLY A 62 7.87 -10.45 1.60
CA GLY A 62 9.01 -11.19 2.16
C GLY A 62 9.24 -12.59 1.59
N GLU A 63 8.25 -13.21 0.94
CA GLU A 63 8.33 -14.54 0.29
C GLU A 63 8.63 -14.40 -1.21
N GLY A 64 9.75 -13.77 -1.58
CA GLY A 64 10.05 -13.49 -2.99
C GLY A 64 9.28 -12.28 -3.56
N VAL A 65 8.60 -11.53 -2.71
CA VAL A 65 7.92 -10.27 -3.07
C VAL A 65 8.41 -9.15 -2.17
N GLN A 66 8.80 -8.04 -2.78
CA GLN A 66 9.10 -6.78 -2.12
C GLN A 66 8.10 -5.71 -2.56
N TYR A 67 8.18 -4.54 -1.92
CA TYR A 67 7.39 -3.40 -2.34
C TYR A 67 8.21 -2.11 -2.34
N THR A 68 7.79 -1.17 -3.18
CA THR A 68 8.21 0.22 -3.15
C THR A 68 7.08 1.09 -2.66
N LEU A 69 7.35 1.94 -1.66
CA LEU A 69 6.42 2.95 -1.18
C LEU A 69 6.68 4.28 -1.89
N ARG A 70 5.62 4.95 -2.32
CA ARG A 70 5.68 6.26 -2.98
C ARG A 70 4.74 7.24 -2.28
N LEU A 71 5.18 8.49 -2.15
CA LEU A 71 4.33 9.60 -1.75
C LEU A 71 4.41 10.67 -2.84
N ASN A 72 3.28 10.98 -3.46
CA ASN A 72 3.17 11.91 -4.59
C ASN A 72 4.16 11.57 -5.73
N GLY A 73 4.29 10.28 -6.05
CA GLY A 73 5.18 9.75 -7.08
C GLY A 73 6.64 9.56 -6.65
N ARG A 74 7.09 10.18 -5.54
CA ARG A 74 8.44 10.03 -5.02
C ARG A 74 8.56 8.76 -4.19
N GLN A 75 9.54 7.92 -4.50
CA GLN A 75 9.89 6.77 -3.66
C GLN A 75 10.37 7.23 -2.27
N ILE A 76 9.82 6.60 -1.23
CA ILE A 76 10.15 6.88 0.16
C ILE A 76 10.49 5.57 0.89
N PRO A 77 11.36 5.61 1.92
CA PRO A 77 11.65 4.43 2.72
C PRO A 77 10.44 4.06 3.60
N HIS A 78 10.29 2.77 3.87
CA HIS A 78 9.22 2.25 4.74
C HIS A 78 9.24 2.80 6.17
N SER A 79 10.37 3.35 6.64
CA SER A 79 10.49 4.01 7.95
C SER A 79 9.63 5.27 8.05
N LEU A 80 9.10 5.78 6.92
CA LEU A 80 8.17 6.89 6.87
C LEU A 80 6.69 6.47 6.90
N LEU A 81 6.36 5.21 7.19
CA LEU A 81 4.97 4.78 7.34
C LEU A 81 4.19 5.58 8.41
N SER A 82 4.89 6.10 9.43
CA SER A 82 4.30 6.98 10.45
C SER A 82 4.30 8.47 10.05
N PHE A 83 4.77 8.83 8.86
CA PHE A 83 4.81 10.22 8.40
C PHE A 83 3.38 10.72 8.10
N PRO A 84 3.04 11.97 8.49
CA PRO A 84 1.70 12.52 8.26
C PRO A 84 1.43 12.71 6.76
N VAL A 85 0.17 12.51 6.37
CA VAL A 85 -0.31 12.76 5.00
C VAL A 85 -1.24 13.96 4.96
N HIS A 86 -1.45 14.51 3.76
CA HIS A 86 -2.33 15.62 3.50
C HIS A 86 -3.49 15.21 2.57
N ARG A 87 -4.58 15.98 2.60
CA ARG A 87 -5.84 15.69 1.90
C ARG A 87 -5.72 15.32 0.41
N ARG A 88 -4.70 15.84 -0.28
CA ARG A 88 -4.46 15.66 -1.72
C ARG A 88 -3.29 14.73 -2.05
N ASP A 89 -2.69 14.12 -1.04
CA ASP A 89 -1.58 13.20 -1.28
C ASP A 89 -2.06 11.96 -2.04
N VAL A 90 -1.12 11.38 -2.79
CA VAL A 90 -1.24 10.08 -3.43
C VAL A 90 -0.18 9.17 -2.85
N ILE A 91 -0.61 8.09 -2.20
CA ILE A 91 0.27 7.07 -1.64
C ILE A 91 0.28 5.92 -2.65
N GLY A 92 1.47 5.52 -3.10
CA GLY A 92 1.64 4.40 -4.02
C GLY A 92 2.33 3.22 -3.33
N VAL A 93 1.83 2.02 -3.59
CA VAL A 93 2.50 0.75 -3.27
C VAL A 93 2.70 0.01 -4.58
N GLU A 94 3.94 -0.30 -4.91
CA GLU A 94 4.33 -1.04 -6.11
C GLU A 94 4.93 -2.38 -5.67
N LEU A 95 4.35 -3.50 -6.10
CA LEU A 95 4.83 -4.85 -5.77
C LEU A 95 5.88 -5.31 -6.79
N ILE A 96 6.93 -5.94 -6.28
CA ILE A 96 8.09 -6.35 -7.07
C ILE A 96 8.38 -7.81 -6.74
N VAL A 97 8.34 -8.69 -7.73
CA VAL A 97 8.82 -10.07 -7.57
C VAL A 97 10.35 -10.07 -7.61
N ILE A 98 10.96 -10.69 -6.61
CA ILE A 98 12.40 -10.90 -6.52
C ILE A 98 12.68 -12.41 -6.64
N GLY A 99 13.53 -12.77 -7.59
CA GLY A 99 13.96 -14.15 -7.85
C GLY A 99 15.28 -14.50 -7.19
#